data_AF-A0A9D3WEI8-F1
#
_entry.id   AF-A0A9D3WEI8-F1
#
_cell.length_a   1.000
_cell.length_b   1.000
_cell.length_c   1.000
_cell.angle_alpha   90.00
_cell.angle_beta   90.00
_cell.angle_gamma   90.00
#
_symmetry.space_group_name_H-M   'P 1'
#
loop_
_entity.id
_entity.type
_entity.pdbx_description
1 polymer ?
#
loop_
_entity_poly.entity_id
_entity_poly.type
_entity_poly.pdbx_seq_one_letter_code
_entity_poly.pdbx_strand_id
1 'polypeptide(L)'
;MEDLFLHSNDDKLLPQNLCDPALLKALRDSLSELKLPRARNDKSLARFCFQAASLLFCTACSSYKLYKVKMKPLSVLVIDEAAQLKECESAIPLQLPGLAHSILIGDEWQLQATVQSNVSNEAGFGRSLFPRLTTLVHSKHPLDIQYRMHPLISCLPNACFYNNKILDAADVKHTSYERHYLP
;
A
#
# COMPACT_ATOMS: atom_id res chain seq x y z
N MET A 1 -33.88 -24.52 11.56
CA MET A 1 -34.19 -23.08 11.72
C MET A 1 -34.19 -22.50 10.32
N GLU A 2 -35.16 -22.99 9.56
CA GLU A 2 -35.59 -22.42 8.28
C GLU A 2 -36.38 -21.14 8.57
N ASP A 3 -36.58 -20.33 7.54
CA ASP A 3 -37.37 -19.10 7.49
C ASP A 3 -36.73 -17.84 8.06
N LEU A 4 -35.90 -17.19 7.23
CA LEU A 4 -35.87 -15.72 7.18
C LEU A 4 -35.42 -15.14 5.83
N PHE A 5 -35.94 -15.65 4.70
CA PHE A 5 -35.78 -14.98 3.40
C PHE A 5 -37.00 -15.23 2.50
N LEU A 6 -38.15 -14.71 2.88
CA LEU A 6 -39.30 -14.55 1.99
C LEU A 6 -39.83 -13.12 2.13
N HIS A 7 -39.31 -12.23 1.28
CA HIS A 7 -40.07 -11.25 0.49
C HIS A 7 -39.13 -10.19 -0.10
N SER A 8 -38.66 -10.45 -1.33
CA SER A 8 -38.47 -9.39 -2.33
C SER A 8 -38.66 -10.02 -3.70
N ASN A 9 -39.70 -9.57 -4.40
CA ASN A 9 -40.04 -9.97 -5.76
C ASN A 9 -39.10 -9.28 -6.75
N ASP A 10 -37.87 -9.79 -6.92
CA ASP A 10 -36.98 -9.40 -8.01
C ASP A 10 -36.42 -10.65 -8.70
N ASP A 11 -37.25 -11.21 -9.59
CA ASP A 11 -37.03 -12.46 -10.30
C ASP A 11 -36.17 -12.31 -11.58
N LYS A 12 -35.20 -11.39 -11.61
CA LYS A 12 -34.29 -11.20 -12.76
C LYS A 12 -32.90 -10.67 -12.36
N LEU A 13 -31.99 -11.56 -11.97
CA LEU A 13 -30.61 -11.71 -12.50
C LEU A 13 -29.83 -12.71 -11.61
N LEU A 14 -30.14 -14.00 -11.70
CA LEU A 14 -29.14 -15.02 -11.37
C LEU A 14 -28.28 -15.24 -12.63
N PRO A 15 -26.96 -15.04 -12.59
CA PRO A 15 -26.12 -15.22 -13.77
C PRO A 15 -26.15 -16.70 -14.19
N GLN A 16 -26.68 -16.97 -15.39
CA GLN A 16 -26.79 -18.30 -16.00
C GLN A 16 -25.43 -18.99 -16.28
N ASN A 17 -24.31 -18.39 -15.84
CA ASN A 17 -22.94 -18.82 -16.15
C ASN A 17 -22.27 -19.65 -15.03
N LEU A 18 -22.97 -19.95 -13.93
CA LEU A 18 -22.38 -20.73 -12.83
C LEU A 18 -22.35 -22.25 -13.08
N CYS A 19 -22.96 -22.74 -14.17
CA CYS A 19 -23.14 -24.18 -14.44
C CYS A 19 -22.33 -24.70 -15.64
N ASP A 20 -21.33 -23.96 -16.13
CA ASP A 20 -20.43 -24.42 -17.19
C ASP A 20 -19.44 -25.48 -16.64
N PRO A 21 -19.50 -26.75 -17.10
CA PRO A 21 -18.61 -27.81 -16.65
C PRO A 21 -17.13 -27.51 -16.93
N ALA A 22 -16.83 -26.75 -17.98
CA ALA A 22 -15.46 -26.35 -18.31
C ALA A 22 -14.92 -25.35 -17.29
N LEU A 23 -15.75 -24.40 -16.84
CA LEU A 23 -15.40 -23.42 -15.82
C LEU A 23 -15.22 -24.07 -14.45
N LEU A 24 -16.09 -25.03 -14.09
CA LEU A 24 -15.92 -25.84 -12.88
C LEU A 24 -14.67 -26.71 -12.91
N LYS A 25 -14.32 -27.28 -14.07
CA LYS A 25 -13.08 -28.04 -14.25
C LYS A 25 -11.86 -27.13 -14.13
N ALA A 26 -11.85 -25.97 -14.78
CA ALA A 26 -10.75 -25.00 -14.69
C ALA A 26 -10.54 -24.50 -13.24
N LEU A 27 -11.64 -24.24 -12.51
CA LEU A 27 -11.58 -23.89 -11.10
C LEU A 27 -11.04 -25.05 -10.25
N ARG A 28 -11.50 -26.28 -10.50
CA ARG A 28 -11.01 -27.48 -9.79
C ARG A 28 -9.53 -27.72 -10.06
N ASP A 29 -9.09 -27.59 -11.30
CA ASP A 29 -7.69 -27.74 -11.69
C ASP A 29 -6.83 -26.68 -10.99
N SER A 30 -7.25 -25.40 -11.02
CA SER A 30 -6.56 -24.31 -10.30
C SER A 30 -6.55 -24.50 -8.78
N LEU A 31 -7.65 -24.97 -8.18
CA LEU A 31 -7.73 -25.27 -6.75
C LEU A 31 -6.90 -26.50 -6.37
N SER A 32 -6.70 -27.44 -7.30
CA SER A 32 -5.86 -28.62 -7.07
C SER A 32 -4.37 -28.29 -7.11
N GLU A 33 -3.96 -27.26 -7.86
CA GLU A 33 -2.59 -26.72 -7.84
C GLU A 33 -2.28 -26.00 -6.52
N LEU A 34 -3.30 -25.37 -5.92
CA LEU A 34 -3.21 -24.84 -4.57
C LEU A 34 -3.10 -26.00 -3.58
N LYS A 35 -1.88 -26.30 -3.16
CA LYS A 35 -1.56 -27.29 -2.11
C LYS A 35 -2.05 -26.83 -0.73
N LEU A 36 -3.36 -26.68 -0.58
CA LEU A 36 -4.00 -26.19 0.63
C LEU A 36 -3.70 -27.11 1.82
N PRO A 37 -3.44 -26.55 3.01
CA PRO A 37 -3.18 -27.36 4.19
C PRO A 37 -4.43 -28.16 4.58
N ARG A 38 -4.25 -29.45 4.88
CA ARG A 38 -5.34 -30.35 5.30
C ARG A 38 -5.96 -29.94 6.65
N ALA A 39 -5.16 -29.38 7.54
CA ALA A 39 -5.60 -28.89 8.84
C ALA A 39 -6.08 -27.44 8.72
N ARG A 40 -7.33 -27.18 9.15
CA ARG A 40 -7.93 -25.85 9.22
C ARG A 40 -7.68 -25.23 10.60
N ASN A 41 -6.41 -25.05 10.97
CA ASN A 41 -6.05 -24.22 12.12
C ASN A 41 -5.31 -22.96 11.65
N ASP A 42 -5.40 -21.90 12.44
CA ASP A 42 -4.87 -20.59 12.04
C ASP A 42 -3.37 -20.63 11.77
N LYS A 43 -2.62 -21.47 12.49
CA LYS A 43 -1.16 -21.59 12.33
C LYS A 43 -0.78 -22.26 10.99
N SER A 44 -1.49 -23.31 10.58
CA SER A 44 -1.24 -23.98 9.30
C SER A 44 -1.67 -23.12 8.12
N LEU A 45 -2.79 -22.41 8.24
CA LEU A 45 -3.25 -21.45 7.24
C LEU A 45 -2.27 -20.28 7.09
N ALA A 46 -1.85 -19.64 8.19
CA ALA A 46 -0.87 -18.56 8.14
C ALA A 46 0.44 -19.03 7.51
N ARG A 47 0.95 -20.22 7.91
CA ARG A 47 2.15 -20.81 7.32
C ARG A 47 2.03 -20.98 5.80
N PHE A 48 0.90 -21.53 5.34
CA PHE A 48 0.63 -21.70 3.92
C PHE A 48 0.64 -20.36 3.19
N CYS A 49 -0.06 -19.36 3.71
CA CYS A 49 -0.10 -18.02 3.11
C CYS A 49 1.30 -17.41 2.97
N PHE A 50 2.14 -17.46 4.01
CA PHE A 50 3.49 -16.91 3.93
C PHE A 50 4.43 -17.68 2.98
N GLN A 51 4.21 -18.98 2.79
CA GLN A 51 5.02 -19.77 1.86
C GLN A 51 4.58 -19.59 0.40
N ALA A 52 3.28 -19.37 0.17
CA ALA A 52 2.69 -19.20 -1.15
C ALA A 52 2.70 -17.75 -1.65
N ALA A 53 2.73 -16.76 -0.73
CA ALA A 53 2.69 -15.35 -1.08
C ALA A 53 3.89 -14.92 -1.93
N SER A 54 3.61 -14.19 -3.00
CA SER A 54 4.60 -13.45 -3.80
C SER A 54 4.77 -12.01 -3.31
N LEU A 55 3.77 -11.47 -2.61
CA LEU A 55 3.74 -10.11 -2.10
C LEU A 55 3.24 -10.10 -0.65
N LEU A 56 3.92 -9.34 0.21
CA LEU A 56 3.61 -9.25 1.63
C LEU A 56 3.47 -7.78 2.01
N PHE A 57 2.34 -7.44 2.62
CA PHE A 57 2.06 -6.12 3.15
C PHE A 57 2.08 -6.14 4.67
N CYS A 58 2.81 -5.22 5.27
CA CYS A 58 2.85 -5.04 6.72
C CYS A 58 3.30 -3.61 7.04
N THR A 59 3.08 -3.17 8.28
CA THR A 59 3.69 -1.92 8.75
C THR A 59 5.19 -2.12 8.98
N ALA A 60 5.99 -1.06 8.79
CA ALA A 60 7.45 -1.11 8.95
C ALA A 60 7.87 -1.79 10.26
N CYS A 61 7.26 -1.40 11.39
CA CYS A 61 7.52 -2.04 12.68
C CYS A 61 7.15 -3.52 12.66
N SER A 62 5.94 -3.90 12.23
CA SER A 62 5.47 -5.30 12.26
C SER A 62 6.23 -6.26 11.34
N SER A 63 7.02 -5.74 10.40
CA SER A 63 7.90 -6.54 9.53
C SER A 63 8.89 -7.42 10.31
N TYR A 64 9.20 -7.09 11.58
CA TYR A 64 10.00 -7.94 12.46
C TYR A 64 9.45 -9.38 12.59
N LYS A 65 8.13 -9.58 12.38
CA LYS A 65 7.52 -10.90 12.42
C LYS A 65 7.99 -11.80 11.27
N LEU A 66 8.36 -11.21 10.12
CA LEU A 66 8.77 -11.95 8.93
C LEU A 66 10.08 -12.72 9.15
N TYR A 67 10.96 -12.26 10.05
CA TYR A 67 12.18 -13.00 10.44
C TYR A 67 11.89 -14.38 11.05
N LYS A 68 10.72 -14.57 11.65
CA LYS A 68 10.35 -15.82 12.33
C LYS A 68 9.56 -16.76 11.43
N VAL A 69 9.24 -16.34 10.21
CA VAL A 69 8.42 -17.11 9.28
C VAL A 69 9.30 -17.75 8.23
N LYS A 70 9.04 -19.03 7.93
CA LYS A 70 9.66 -19.73 6.80
C LYS A 70 8.93 -19.31 5.55
N MET A 71 9.58 -18.51 4.73
CA MET A 71 9.10 -18.00 3.45
C MET A 71 10.28 -17.94 2.47
N LYS A 72 10.01 -17.73 1.19
CA LYS A 72 11.06 -17.44 0.22
C LYS A 72 11.71 -16.09 0.59
N PRO A 73 13.04 -15.93 0.44
CA PRO A 73 13.68 -14.64 0.66
C PRO A 73 13.05 -13.54 -0.18
N LEU A 74 12.90 -12.34 0.41
CA LEU A 74 12.42 -11.17 -0.30
C LEU A 74 13.61 -10.46 -0.92
N SER A 75 13.60 -10.25 -2.23
CA SER A 75 14.67 -9.52 -2.93
C SER A 75 14.39 -8.02 -3.04
N VAL A 76 13.12 -7.60 -2.93
CA VAL A 76 12.69 -6.21 -3.08
C VAL A 76 11.88 -5.78 -1.87
N LEU A 77 12.22 -4.63 -1.32
CA LEU A 77 11.46 -3.94 -0.28
C LEU A 77 10.91 -2.62 -0.83
N VAL A 78 9.62 -2.38 -0.66
CA VAL A 78 8.99 -1.09 -0.92
C VAL A 78 8.50 -0.52 0.41
N ILE A 79 8.95 0.68 0.77
CA ILE A 79 8.47 1.42 1.93
C ILE A 79 7.70 2.62 1.42
N ASP A 80 6.38 2.57 1.57
CA ASP A 80 5.50 3.70 1.29
C ASP A 80 5.43 4.64 2.52
N GLU A 81 5.12 5.91 2.29
CA GLU A 81 5.11 6.97 3.31
C GLU A 81 6.41 7.04 4.13
N ALA A 82 7.55 6.77 3.50
CA ALA A 82 8.85 6.65 4.17
C ALA A 82 9.25 7.93 4.92
N ALA A 83 8.82 9.11 4.45
CA ALA A 83 9.06 10.38 5.13
C ALA A 83 8.40 10.49 6.52
N GLN A 84 7.33 9.72 6.77
CA GLN A 84 6.62 9.66 8.05
C GLN A 84 7.28 8.74 9.09
N LEU A 85 8.25 7.91 8.67
CA LEU A 85 8.92 6.95 9.55
C LEU A 85 10.14 7.55 10.22
N LYS A 86 10.39 7.20 11.49
CA LYS A 86 11.71 7.43 12.09
C LYS A 86 12.73 6.52 11.41
N GLU A 87 13.98 6.94 11.42
CA GLU A 87 15.05 6.14 10.83
C GLU A 87 15.14 4.71 11.40
N CYS A 88 14.96 4.55 12.71
CA CYS A 88 14.96 3.25 13.37
C CYS A 88 13.78 2.36 12.93
N GLU A 89 12.63 2.93 12.58
CA GLU A 89 11.46 2.20 12.11
C GLU A 89 11.69 1.67 10.69
N SER A 90 12.34 2.48 9.84
CA SER A 90 12.75 2.06 8.48
C SER A 90 13.83 0.97 8.51
N ALA A 91 14.69 0.96 9.53
CA ALA A 91 15.75 -0.02 9.67
C ALA A 91 15.24 -1.45 9.93
N ILE A 92 14.03 -1.62 10.47
CA ILE A 92 13.45 -2.94 10.80
C ILE A 92 13.24 -3.80 9.52
N PRO A 93 12.51 -3.31 8.49
CA PRO A 93 12.35 -4.06 7.25
C PRO A 93 13.62 -4.12 6.41
N LEU A 94 14.51 -3.12 6.49
CA LEU A 94 15.78 -3.10 5.72
C LEU A 94 16.76 -4.21 6.10
N GLN A 95 16.62 -4.76 7.31
CA GLN A 95 17.46 -5.86 7.78
C GLN A 95 16.94 -7.25 7.33
N LEU A 96 15.83 -7.32 6.58
CA LEU A 96 15.26 -8.60 6.15
C LEU A 96 16.25 -9.36 5.25
N PRO A 97 16.44 -10.68 5.47
CA PRO A 97 17.45 -11.43 4.76
C PRO A 97 17.09 -11.60 3.28
N GLY A 98 18.10 -11.45 2.42
CA GLY A 98 17.98 -11.65 0.97
C GLY A 98 17.56 -10.41 0.17
N LEU A 99 17.37 -9.26 0.84
CA LEU A 99 17.08 -8.00 0.16
C LEU A 99 18.24 -7.59 -0.75
N ALA A 100 17.92 -7.31 -2.02
CA ALA A 100 18.84 -6.81 -3.03
C ALA A 100 18.52 -5.35 -3.41
N HIS A 101 17.25 -4.96 -3.35
CA HIS A 101 16.78 -3.63 -3.70
C HIS A 101 15.79 -3.09 -2.67
N SER A 102 15.91 -1.80 -2.37
CA SER A 102 14.93 -1.06 -1.56
C SER A 102 14.45 0.17 -2.32
N ILE A 103 13.14 0.40 -2.29
CA ILE A 103 12.47 1.55 -2.89
C ILE A 103 11.76 2.26 -1.74
N LEU A 104 12.16 3.50 -1.47
CA LEU A 104 11.51 4.33 -0.48
C LEU A 104 10.69 5.38 -1.23
N ILE A 105 9.40 5.46 -0.91
CA ILE A 105 8.44 6.39 -1.49
C ILE A 105 7.97 7.27 -0.34
N GLY A 106 8.00 8.58 -0.54
CA GLY A 106 7.58 9.52 0.49
C GLY A 106 7.73 10.96 0.03
N ASP A 107 7.24 11.86 0.86
CA ASP A 107 7.23 13.30 0.59
C ASP A 107 7.71 14.06 1.83
N GLU A 108 8.81 14.79 1.67
CA GLU A 108 9.44 15.55 2.75
C GLU A 108 8.63 16.76 3.22
N TRP A 109 7.64 17.19 2.42
CA TRP A 109 6.75 18.31 2.71
C TRP A 109 5.43 17.91 3.35
N GLN A 110 5.17 16.61 3.52
CA GLN A 110 4.01 16.09 4.23
C GLN A 110 4.31 15.86 5.72
N LEU A 111 3.49 15.06 6.40
CA LEU A 111 3.68 14.75 7.81
C LEU A 111 5.06 14.10 8.03
N GLN A 112 5.75 14.55 9.07
CA GLN A 112 6.98 13.93 9.54
C GLN A 112 6.69 12.99 10.71
N ALA A 113 7.68 12.20 11.12
CA ALA A 113 7.53 11.26 12.21
C ALA A 113 7.18 11.95 13.54
N THR A 114 6.14 11.46 14.21
CA THR A 114 5.73 11.99 15.52
C THR A 114 6.72 11.58 16.61
N VAL A 115 7.22 12.57 17.35
CA VAL A 115 8.08 12.39 18.53
C VAL A 115 7.46 13.14 19.71
N GLN A 116 7.12 12.41 20.77
CA GLN A 116 6.47 13.01 21.96
C GLN A 116 7.46 13.77 22.86
N SER A 117 8.71 13.33 22.93
CA SER A 117 9.74 13.92 23.77
C SER A 117 10.42 15.08 23.04
N ASN A 118 10.33 16.29 23.60
CA ASN A 118 11.01 17.46 23.04
C ASN A 118 12.53 17.25 22.97
N VAL A 119 13.14 16.67 24.03
CA VAL A 119 14.57 16.34 24.07
C VAL A 119 14.96 15.41 22.92
N SER A 120 14.13 14.39 22.63
CA SER A 120 14.40 13.47 21.52
C SER A 120 14.20 14.13 20.16
N ASN A 121 13.21 15.01 20.05
CA ASN A 121 12.98 15.78 18.82
C ASN A 121 14.15 16.71 18.52
N GLU A 122 14.64 17.44 19.52
CA GLU A 122 15.82 18.31 19.44
C GLU A 122 17.10 17.52 19.10
N ALA A 123 17.22 16.28 19.58
CA ALA A 123 18.30 15.37 19.20
C ALA A 123 18.15 14.77 17.78
N GLY A 124 17.11 15.14 17.02
CA GLY A 124 16.89 14.68 15.65
C GLY A 124 16.26 13.30 15.53
N PHE A 125 15.67 12.74 16.59
CA PHE A 125 15.06 11.40 16.57
C PHE A 125 13.88 11.29 15.58
N GLY A 126 13.21 12.40 15.30
CA GLY A 126 12.10 12.46 14.33
C GLY A 126 12.54 12.44 12.87
N ARG A 127 13.85 12.51 12.60
CA ARG A 127 14.37 12.50 11.23
C ARG A 127 14.10 11.13 10.58
N SER A 128 13.45 11.17 9.42
CA SER A 128 13.28 9.99 8.58
C SER A 128 14.56 9.65 7.80
N LEU A 129 14.73 8.36 7.50
CA LEU A 129 15.75 7.87 6.58
C LEU A 129 15.59 8.48 5.18
N PHE A 130 14.37 8.72 4.73
CA PHE A 130 14.07 9.24 3.39
C PHE A 130 14.72 10.62 3.12
N PRO A 131 14.40 11.70 3.86
CA PRO A 131 15.06 12.99 3.66
C PRO A 131 16.56 12.96 3.98
N ARG A 132 17.01 12.06 4.88
CA ARG A 132 18.44 11.87 5.13
C ARG A 132 19.17 11.35 3.88
N LEU A 133 18.63 10.34 3.22
CA LEU A 133 19.18 9.82 1.98
C LEU A 133 19.10 10.85 0.86
N THR A 134 18.02 11.63 0.75
CA THR A 134 17.91 12.72 -0.23
C THR A 134 19.01 13.78 -0.07
N THR A 135 19.47 14.04 1.16
CA THR A 135 20.58 14.96 1.41
C THR A 135 21.94 14.36 0.99
N LEU A 136 22.11 13.05 1.13
CA LEU A 136 23.37 12.35 0.89
C LEU A 136 23.54 11.84 -0.54
N VAL A 137 22.44 11.41 -1.15
CA VAL A 137 22.33 10.79 -2.47
C VAL A 137 21.56 11.75 -3.36
N HIS A 138 22.24 12.34 -4.35
CA HIS A 138 21.71 13.45 -5.14
C HIS A 138 20.59 13.08 -6.13
N SER A 139 20.11 11.83 -6.17
CA SER A 139 19.06 11.39 -7.09
C SER A 139 17.75 11.10 -6.36
N LYS A 140 16.82 12.06 -6.39
CA LYS A 140 15.39 11.81 -6.14
C LYS A 140 14.64 11.80 -7.47
N HIS A 141 13.64 10.92 -7.58
CA HIS A 141 12.75 10.85 -8.73
C HIS A 141 11.41 11.48 -8.34
N PRO A 142 11.20 12.78 -8.59
CA PRO A 142 9.92 13.41 -8.29
C PRO A 142 8.83 12.87 -9.22
N LEU A 143 7.64 12.68 -8.67
CA LEU A 143 6.41 12.54 -9.47
C LEU A 143 5.76 13.92 -9.51
N ASP A 144 5.84 14.57 -10.66
CA ASP A 144 5.52 15.98 -10.83
C ASP A 144 4.18 16.22 -11.53
N ILE A 145 3.34 15.21 -11.70
CA ILE A 145 1.97 15.36 -12.23
C ILE A 145 0.98 14.92 -11.15
N GLN A 146 0.08 15.81 -10.75
CA GLN A 146 -1.00 15.52 -9.82
C GLN A 146 -2.32 15.23 -10.56
N TYR A 147 -3.04 14.21 -10.09
CA TYR A 147 -4.27 13.70 -10.69
C TYR A 147 -5.48 13.81 -9.75
N ARG A 148 -5.34 14.47 -8.59
CA ARG A 148 -6.35 14.43 -7.53
C ARG A 148 -7.23 15.67 -7.49
N MET A 149 -6.64 16.87 -7.49
CA MET A 149 -7.32 18.11 -7.12
C MET A 149 -7.40 19.10 -8.29
N HIS A 150 -8.43 19.95 -8.28
CA HIS A 150 -8.59 21.01 -9.26
C HIS A 150 -7.40 22.01 -9.19
N PRO A 151 -6.95 22.61 -10.31
CA PRO A 151 -5.84 23.57 -10.34
C PRO A 151 -5.94 24.71 -9.31
N LEU A 152 -7.15 25.19 -9.02
CA LEU A 152 -7.38 26.25 -8.02
C LEU A 152 -7.12 25.80 -6.57
N ILE A 153 -7.17 24.49 -6.30
CA ILE A 153 -6.83 23.91 -4.99
C ILE A 153 -5.34 23.57 -4.96
N SER A 154 -4.78 23.02 -6.04
CA SER A 154 -3.36 22.63 -6.10
C SER A 154 -2.40 23.82 -6.15
N CYS A 155 -2.84 24.98 -6.64
CA CYS A 155 -1.97 26.15 -6.81
C CYS A 155 -1.33 26.60 -5.49
N LEU A 156 -2.07 26.59 -4.38
CA LEU A 156 -1.56 27.00 -3.06
C LEU A 156 -0.48 26.04 -2.52
N PRO A 157 -0.73 24.72 -2.32
CA PRO A 157 0.30 23.81 -1.84
C PRO A 157 1.49 23.72 -2.80
N ASN A 158 1.27 23.81 -4.12
CA ASN A 158 2.34 23.79 -5.11
C ASN A 158 3.28 25.01 -4.99
N ALA A 159 2.71 26.20 -4.80
CA ALA A 159 3.49 27.42 -4.57
C ALA A 159 4.20 27.39 -3.21
N CYS A 160 3.53 26.92 -2.15
CA CYS A 160 4.07 26.93 -0.80
C CYS A 160 5.18 25.90 -0.55
N PHE A 161 5.08 24.70 -1.14
CA PHE A 161 5.93 23.57 -0.77
C PHE A 161 6.77 23.01 -1.93
N TYR A 162 6.32 23.18 -3.18
CA TYR A 162 6.92 22.49 -4.33
C TYR A 162 7.49 23.44 -5.39
N ASN A 163 7.64 24.74 -5.08
CA ASN A 163 8.18 25.76 -5.99
C ASN A 163 7.50 25.76 -7.38
N ASN A 164 6.19 25.53 -7.42
CA ASN A 164 5.41 25.43 -8.66
C ASN A 164 5.86 24.33 -9.63
N LYS A 165 6.53 23.27 -9.14
CA LYS A 165 7.01 22.16 -9.98
C LYS A 165 5.96 21.08 -10.23
N ILE A 166 4.87 21.04 -9.47
CA ILE A 166 3.80 20.08 -9.70
C ILE A 166 2.89 20.59 -10.81
N LEU A 167 2.62 19.74 -11.80
CA LEU A 167 1.74 19.98 -12.93
C LEU A 167 0.38 19.33 -12.68
N ASP A 168 -0.67 19.98 -13.13
CA ASP A 168 -2.01 19.40 -13.11
C ASP A 168 -2.25 18.53 -14.36
N ALA A 169 -2.69 17.29 -14.15
CA ALA A 169 -3.11 16.39 -15.24
C ALA A 169 -4.28 16.99 -16.05
N ALA A 170 -4.47 16.53 -17.28
CA ALA A 170 -5.59 16.98 -18.12
C ALA A 170 -6.95 16.65 -17.47
N ASP A 171 -7.04 15.51 -16.78
CA ASP A 171 -8.28 15.02 -16.18
C ASP A 171 -8.86 15.96 -15.11
N VAL A 172 -7.99 16.63 -14.34
CA VAL A 172 -8.41 17.53 -13.25
C VAL A 172 -8.72 18.96 -13.71
N LYS A 173 -8.45 19.28 -14.99
CA LYS A 173 -8.72 20.58 -15.61
C LYS A 173 -10.08 20.63 -16.30
N HIS A 174 -10.76 19.49 -16.42
CA HIS A 174 -12.03 19.42 -17.13
C HIS A 174 -13.15 20.05 -16.28
N THR A 175 -14.10 20.74 -16.93
CA THR A 175 -15.24 21.40 -16.25
C THR A 175 -16.12 20.44 -15.45
N SER A 176 -16.07 19.14 -15.73
CA SER A 176 -16.75 18.12 -14.93
C SER A 176 -16.16 17.93 -13.52
N TYR A 177 -14.92 18.38 -13.28
CA TYR A 177 -14.32 18.46 -11.94
C TYR A 177 -14.88 19.64 -11.13
N GLU A 178 -15.43 20.65 -11.80
CA GLU A 178 -16.24 21.70 -11.20
C GLU A 178 -17.65 21.15 -10.97
N ARG A 179 -17.81 20.30 -9.95
CA ARG A 179 -19.17 19.92 -9.54
C ARG A 179 -19.91 21.19 -9.16
N HIS A 180 -20.93 21.52 -9.95
CA HIS A 180 -21.86 22.61 -9.69
C HIS A 180 -22.76 22.18 -8.54
N TYR A 181 -22.32 22.44 -7.32
CA TYR A 181 -23.13 22.26 -6.14
C TYR A 181 -24.08 23.45 -6.04
N LEU A 182 -25.21 23.34 -6.74
CA LEU A 182 -26.41 24.20 -6.79
C LEU A 182 -26.57 25.02 -8.10
N PRO A 183 -27.85 25.20 -8.55
CA PRO A 183 -28.21 25.93 -9.76
C PRO A 183 -28.04 27.45 -9.66
#